data_AF-A0A139HP01-F1
#
_entry.id   AF-A0A139HP01-F1
#
_cell.length_a   1.000
_cell.length_b   1.000
_cell.length_c   1.000
_cell.angle_alpha   90.00
_cell.angle_beta   90.00
_cell.angle_gamma   90.00
#
_symmetry.space_group_name_H-M   'P 1'
#
loop_
_entity.id
_entity.type
_entity.pdbx_description
1 polymer ?
#
loop_
_entity_poly.entity_id
_entity_poly.type
_entity_poly.pdbx_seq_one_letter_code
_entity_poly.pdbx_strand_id
1 'polypeptide(L)'
;MYLMSSALSKQTRTDFAQELPRVRPYGVRRYSQEQEARPLHVLHVALVNHKLVNRKNSMEPAAQKQKLHEYQLMAKRPNVHIGAHWPNVVNEYGAAVNVNVLASEAKHKVMKRSIYNTNFQNPKRVLLHMQGVEMTIRLLL
;
A
#
# COMPACT_ATOMS: atom_id res chain seq x y z
N MET A 1 -34.91 -18.60 19.50
CA MET A 1 -35.54 -19.90 19.21
C MET A 1 -34.47 -20.78 18.56
N TYR A 2 -34.11 -21.86 19.26
CA TYR A 2 -33.23 -22.99 18.91
C TYR A 2 -31.78 -22.77 18.44
N LEU A 3 -30.89 -22.87 19.46
CA LEU A 3 -29.58 -23.52 19.45
C LEU A 3 -29.73 -25.05 19.31
N MET A 4 -28.80 -25.71 18.62
CA MET A 4 -28.34 -27.11 18.81
C MET A 4 -27.00 -27.20 18.04
N SER A 5 -25.80 -27.14 18.64
CA SER A 5 -25.17 -27.92 19.70
C SER A 5 -24.98 -29.41 19.34
N SER A 6 -23.73 -29.70 18.96
CA SER A 6 -22.83 -30.70 19.57
C SER A 6 -23.17 -32.19 19.53
N ALA A 7 -22.12 -32.92 19.12
CA ALA A 7 -21.56 -34.10 19.76
C ALA A 7 -22.27 -35.45 19.55
N LEU A 8 -21.44 -36.47 19.32
CA LEU A 8 -21.45 -37.84 19.84
C LEU A 8 -20.57 -38.67 18.88
N SER A 9 -19.73 -39.61 19.28
CA SER A 9 -19.34 -40.12 20.59
C SER A 9 -18.14 -41.05 20.37
N LYS A 10 -17.19 -41.04 21.30
CA LYS A 10 -16.16 -42.06 21.46
C LYS A 10 -16.72 -43.17 22.35
N GLN A 11 -16.68 -44.43 21.93
CA GLN A 11 -16.67 -45.61 22.84
C GLN A 11 -16.37 -46.87 22.01
N THR A 12 -15.13 -47.41 21.98
CA THR A 12 -14.44 -48.34 22.91
C THR A 12 -14.88 -49.81 22.84
N ARG A 13 -13.87 -50.68 22.62
CA ARG A 13 -13.63 -52.05 23.17
C ARG A 13 -14.72 -53.12 22.94
N THR A 14 -14.47 -54.40 22.73
CA THR A 14 -13.35 -55.35 22.66
C THR A 14 -13.99 -56.59 21.97
N ASP A 15 -13.27 -57.51 21.33
CA ASP A 15 -12.92 -58.80 21.92
C ASP A 15 -12.53 -59.78 20.79
N PHE A 16 -11.88 -60.88 21.21
CA PHE A 16 -11.54 -62.10 20.49
C PHE A 16 -10.14 -62.19 19.85
N ALA A 17 -9.21 -62.59 20.73
CA ALA A 17 -8.01 -63.34 20.40
C ALA A 17 -8.36 -64.77 19.93
N GLN A 18 -7.63 -65.26 18.92
CA GLN A 18 -7.37 -66.68 18.52
C GLN A 18 -6.89 -66.63 17.05
N GLU A 19 -5.80 -67.19 16.54
CA GLU A 19 -4.73 -68.10 16.95
C GLU A 19 -3.53 -67.83 15.99
N LEU A 20 -2.29 -67.99 16.46
CA LEU A 20 -1.10 -67.96 15.60
C LEU A 20 -0.76 -69.36 15.08
N PRO A 21 -0.49 -69.57 13.78
CA PRO A 21 0.29 -70.71 13.33
C PRO A 21 1.75 -70.35 13.05
N ARG A 22 2.60 -71.34 13.37
CA ARG A 22 4.06 -71.33 13.47
C ARG A 22 4.79 -70.98 12.17
N VAL A 23 5.89 -70.26 12.33
CA VAL A 23 6.93 -70.02 11.31
C VAL A 23 7.65 -71.33 10.94
N ARG A 24 7.94 -71.54 9.65
CA ARG A 24 9.20 -72.18 9.21
C ARG A 24 9.89 -71.29 8.16
N PRO A 25 11.23 -71.22 8.17
CA PRO A 25 12.01 -70.34 7.31
C PRO A 25 12.28 -70.99 5.95
N TYR A 26 12.67 -70.19 4.95
CA TYR A 26 13.78 -70.41 3.99
C TYR A 26 13.59 -69.52 2.75
N GLY A 27 14.58 -68.68 2.46
CA GLY A 27 14.64 -67.92 1.21
C GLY A 27 15.43 -66.63 1.32
N VAL A 28 16.75 -66.73 1.50
CA VAL A 28 17.66 -65.58 1.34
C VAL A 28 17.65 -65.15 -0.13
N ARG A 29 17.29 -63.90 -0.40
CA ARG A 29 17.72 -63.17 -1.61
C ARG A 29 18.41 -61.89 -1.17
N ARG A 30 19.74 -61.87 -1.26
CA ARG A 30 20.52 -60.63 -1.24
C ARG A 30 20.35 -59.96 -2.59
N TYR A 31 19.80 -58.75 -2.62
CA TYR A 31 20.08 -57.76 -3.65
C TYR A 31 20.50 -56.47 -2.94
N SER A 32 21.81 -56.23 -3.03
CA SER A 32 22.51 -54.97 -3.24
C SER A 32 21.79 -53.65 -2.94
N GLN A 33 22.39 -52.85 -2.06
CA GLN A 33 22.43 -51.37 -2.07
C GLN A 33 21.37 -50.70 -2.96
N GLU A 34 20.21 -50.40 -2.37
CA GLU A 34 19.27 -49.44 -2.95
C GLU A 34 19.96 -48.07 -2.95
N GLN A 35 20.42 -47.66 -4.12
CA GLN A 35 20.68 -46.26 -4.42
C GLN A 35 19.40 -45.48 -4.11
N GLU A 36 19.50 -44.51 -3.19
CA GLU A 36 18.48 -43.51 -2.91
C GLU A 36 18.14 -42.73 -4.19
N ALA A 37 17.28 -43.29 -5.04
CA ALA A 37 16.73 -42.61 -6.19
C ALA A 37 15.71 -41.60 -5.66
N ARG A 38 16.15 -40.37 -5.40
CA ARG A 38 15.25 -39.23 -5.16
C ARG A 38 14.22 -39.23 -6.31
N PRO A 39 12.91 -39.28 -6.04
CA PRO A 39 11.91 -39.34 -7.11
C PRO A 39 12.08 -38.11 -8.01
N LEU A 40 12.13 -38.33 -9.33
CA LEU A 40 12.39 -37.30 -10.35
C LEU A 40 11.54 -36.03 -10.17
N HIS A 41 10.32 -36.19 -9.63
CA HIS A 41 9.42 -35.10 -9.29
C HIS A 41 10.00 -34.12 -8.25
N VAL A 42 10.69 -34.62 -7.22
CA VAL A 42 11.30 -33.80 -6.16
C VAL A 42 12.50 -33.03 -6.68
N LEU A 43 13.31 -33.65 -7.55
CA LEU A 43 14.44 -32.97 -8.21
C LEU A 43 13.95 -31.87 -9.17
N HIS A 44 12.88 -32.13 -9.93
CA HIS A 44 12.29 -31.14 -10.83
C HIS A 44 11.73 -29.94 -10.06
N VAL A 45 10.98 -30.17 -8.97
CA VAL A 45 10.47 -29.09 -8.11
C VAL A 45 11.61 -28.28 -7.49
N ALA A 46 12.68 -28.93 -7.03
CA ALA A 46 13.85 -28.24 -6.47
C ALA A 46 14.57 -27.39 -7.53
N LEU A 47 14.71 -27.88 -8.76
CA LEU A 47 15.32 -27.14 -9.88
C LEU A 47 14.48 -25.94 -10.32
N VAL A 48 13.16 -26.10 -10.38
CA VAL A 48 12.21 -25.01 -10.68
C VAL A 48 12.29 -23.95 -9.60
N ASN A 49 12.25 -24.34 -8.32
CA ASN A 49 12.34 -23.41 -7.20
C ASN A 49 13.68 -22.66 -7.18
N HIS A 50 14.80 -23.35 -7.42
CA HIS A 50 16.11 -22.72 -7.48
C HIS A 50 16.23 -21.73 -8.66
N LYS A 51 15.67 -22.05 -9.84
CA LYS A 51 15.59 -21.10 -10.97
C LYS A 51 14.73 -19.88 -10.66
N LEU A 52 13.61 -20.06 -9.96
CA LEU A 52 12.73 -18.95 -9.58
C LEU A 52 13.38 -18.03 -8.54
N VAL A 53 14.09 -18.59 -7.56
CA VAL A 53 14.85 -17.82 -6.55
C VAL A 53 15.99 -17.04 -7.21
N ASN A 54 16.76 -17.67 -8.11
CA ASN A 54 17.82 -16.97 -8.84
C ASN A 54 17.28 -15.88 -9.78
N ARG A 55 16.09 -16.06 -10.37
CA ARG A 55 15.42 -15.01 -11.15
C ARG A 55 14.98 -13.81 -10.30
N LYS A 56 14.46 -14.05 -9.09
CA LYS A 56 14.08 -12.96 -8.18
C LYS A 56 15.30 -12.17 -7.73
N ASN A 57 16.38 -12.86 -7.39
CA ASN A 57 17.63 -12.24 -6.96
C ASN A 57 18.33 -11.44 -8.08
N SER A 58 18.15 -11.81 -9.36
CA SER A 58 18.72 -11.06 -10.49
C SER A 58 17.87 -9.86 -10.94
N MET A 59 16.58 -9.82 -10.62
CA MET A 59 15.68 -8.69 -10.93
C MET A 59 15.64 -7.61 -9.82
N GLU A 60 15.87 -7.99 -8.56
CA GLU A 60 16.02 -7.08 -7.40
C GLU A 60 16.95 -5.87 -7.64
N PRO A 61 18.19 -6.03 -8.13
CA PRO A 61 19.10 -4.90 -8.31
C PRO A 61 18.67 -3.93 -9.43
N ALA A 62 17.96 -4.43 -10.45
CA ALA A 62 17.42 -3.58 -11.52
C ALA A 62 16.21 -2.76 -11.02
N ALA A 63 15.32 -3.40 -10.25
CA ALA A 63 14.18 -2.72 -9.63
C ALA A 63 14.62 -1.68 -8.59
N GLN A 64 15.67 -1.96 -7.81
CA GLN A 64 16.25 -0.99 -6.86
C GLN A 64 16.91 0.19 -7.58
N LYS A 65 17.63 -0.04 -8.68
CA LYS A 65 18.20 1.04 -9.50
C LYS A 65 17.11 1.95 -10.09
N GLN A 66 15.99 1.38 -10.53
CA GLN A 66 14.84 2.15 -11.00
C GLN A 66 14.22 3.00 -9.89
N LYS A 67 14.00 2.43 -8.70
CA LYS A 67 13.50 3.18 -7.54
C LYS A 67 14.42 4.32 -7.10
N LEU A 68 15.74 4.08 -7.10
CA LEU A 68 16.73 5.13 -6.79
C LEU A 68 16.69 6.26 -7.83
N HIS A 69 16.56 5.90 -9.11
CA HIS A 69 16.43 6.87 -10.19
C HIS A 69 15.15 7.71 -10.06
N GLU A 70 14.02 7.08 -9.76
CA GLU A 70 12.76 7.77 -9.47
C GLU A 70 12.89 8.71 -8.27
N TYR A 71 13.53 8.27 -7.19
CA TYR A 71 13.79 9.11 -6.02
C TYR A 71 14.63 10.35 -6.38
N GLN A 72 15.68 10.19 -7.17
CA GLN A 72 16.50 11.31 -7.64
C GLN A 72 15.70 12.27 -8.54
N LEU A 73 14.81 11.76 -9.38
CA LEU A 73 13.92 12.59 -10.19
C LEU A 73 12.89 13.33 -9.33
N MET A 74 12.36 12.68 -8.28
CA MET A 74 11.44 13.30 -7.33
C MET A 74 12.13 14.39 -6.51
N ALA A 75 13.35 14.17 -6.03
CA ALA A 75 14.13 15.16 -5.28
C ALA A 75 14.47 16.40 -6.11
N LYS A 76 14.57 16.26 -7.44
CA LYS A 76 14.78 17.38 -8.38
C LYS A 76 13.49 18.14 -8.71
N ARG A 77 12.32 17.71 -8.23
CA ARG A 77 11.07 18.43 -8.50
C ARG A 77 11.07 19.75 -7.72
N PRO A 78 10.80 20.88 -8.37
CA PRO A 78 10.83 22.20 -7.71
C PRO A 78 9.89 22.28 -6.51
N ASN A 79 8.76 21.56 -6.57
CA ASN A 79 7.76 21.59 -5.50
C ASN A 79 8.20 20.88 -4.22
N VAL A 80 9.18 19.98 -4.28
CA VAL A 80 9.70 19.28 -3.08
C VAL A 80 10.63 20.19 -2.28
N HIS A 81 11.38 21.06 -2.95
CA HIS A 81 12.27 22.03 -2.32
C HIS A 81 11.51 23.11 -1.53
N ILE A 82 10.25 23.41 -1.90
CA ILE A 82 9.43 24.42 -1.21
C ILE A 82 9.25 24.08 0.28
N GLY A 83 9.17 22.79 0.63
CA GLY A 83 9.06 22.35 2.02
C GLY A 83 10.26 22.76 2.89
N ALA A 84 11.46 22.93 2.32
CA ALA A 84 12.63 23.40 3.06
C ALA A 84 12.52 24.87 3.49
N HIS A 85 11.67 25.66 2.81
CA HIS A 85 11.45 27.07 3.12
C HIS A 85 10.27 27.32 4.07
N TRP A 86 9.50 26.28 4.41
CA TRP A 86 8.34 26.41 5.31
C TRP A 86 8.64 27.05 6.66
N PRO A 87 9.76 26.74 7.35
CA PRO A 87 10.09 27.42 8.60
C PRO A 87 10.22 28.94 8.43
N ASN A 88 10.84 29.40 7.34
CA ASN A 88 11.01 30.83 7.05
C ASN A 88 9.65 31.48 6.76
N VAL A 89 8.82 30.82 5.95
CA VAL A 89 7.46 31.30 5.64
C VAL A 89 6.60 31.38 6.90
N VAL A 90 6.73 30.41 7.82
CA VAL A 90 5.98 30.42 9.07
C VAL A 90 6.43 31.53 10.01
N ASN A 91 7.72 31.80 10.07
CA ASN A 91 8.25 32.91 10.87
C ASN A 91 7.81 34.28 10.36
N GLU A 92 7.70 34.44 9.04
CA GLU A 92 7.38 35.74 8.42
C GLU A 92 5.86 35.98 8.29
N TYR A 93 5.10 34.95 7.92
CA TYR A 93 3.67 35.08 7.57
C TYR A 93 2.73 34.31 8.51
N GLY A 94 3.27 33.63 9.52
CA GLY A 94 2.50 32.78 10.44
C GLY A 94 2.05 31.47 9.78
N ALA A 95 0.85 30.99 10.12
CA ALA A 95 0.39 29.71 9.60
C ALA A 95 0.35 29.69 8.05
N ALA A 96 0.80 28.60 7.43
CA ALA A 96 0.85 28.45 5.97
C ALA A 96 -0.52 28.63 5.27
N VAL A 97 -1.62 28.47 6.03
CA VAL A 97 -2.99 28.76 5.54
C VAL A 97 -3.18 30.24 5.19
N ASN A 98 -2.45 31.16 5.83
CA ASN A 98 -2.56 32.60 5.61
C ASN A 98 -2.02 33.02 4.24
N VAL A 99 -1.05 32.27 3.71
CA VAL A 99 -0.42 32.50 2.39
C VAL A 99 -0.89 31.48 1.34
N ASN A 100 -2.04 30.85 1.57
CA ASN A 100 -2.59 29.89 0.62
C ASN A 100 -3.14 30.57 -0.64
N VAL A 101 -2.71 30.08 -1.80
CA VAL A 101 -3.20 30.51 -3.12
C VAL A 101 -4.67 30.17 -3.34
N LEU A 102 -5.20 29.11 -2.70
CA LEU A 102 -6.59 28.70 -2.90
C LEU A 102 -7.59 29.76 -2.44
N ALA A 103 -7.29 30.45 -1.33
CA ALA A 103 -8.13 31.52 -0.82
C ALA A 103 -8.15 32.73 -1.77
N SER A 104 -6.99 33.10 -2.33
CA SER A 104 -6.89 34.19 -3.29
C SER A 104 -7.51 33.83 -4.65
N GLU A 105 -7.40 32.57 -5.08
CA GLU A 105 -8.02 32.08 -6.31
C GLU A 105 -9.56 32.10 -6.22
N ALA A 106 -10.12 31.63 -5.10
CA ALA A 106 -11.56 31.69 -4.86
C ALA A 106 -12.07 33.13 -4.89
N LYS A 107 -11.35 34.05 -4.24
CA LYS A 107 -11.68 35.48 -4.25
C LYS A 107 -11.61 36.06 -5.67
N HIS A 108 -10.58 35.72 -6.44
CA HIS A 108 -10.43 36.15 -7.82
C HIS A 108 -11.60 35.68 -8.71
N LYS A 109 -12.06 34.43 -8.56
CA LYS A 109 -13.24 33.92 -9.28
C LYS A 109 -14.51 34.73 -8.98
N VAL A 110 -14.74 35.08 -7.71
CA VAL A 110 -15.89 35.90 -7.29
C VAL A 110 -15.80 37.31 -7.88
N MET A 111 -14.64 37.97 -7.76
CA MET A 111 -14.44 39.31 -8.32
C MET A 111 -14.65 39.32 -9.84
N LYS A 112 -14.09 38.35 -10.55
CA LYS A 112 -14.23 38.22 -12.00
C LYS A 112 -15.69 38.09 -12.42
N ARG A 113 -16.47 37.27 -11.70
CA ARG A 113 -17.92 37.14 -11.90
C ARG A 113 -18.65 38.47 -11.66
N SER A 114 -18.29 39.19 -10.60
CA SER A 114 -18.89 40.49 -10.31
C SER A 114 -18.66 41.52 -11.41
N ILE A 115 -17.46 41.54 -12.02
CA ILE A 115 -17.14 42.45 -13.12
C ILE A 115 -18.02 42.16 -14.33
N TYR A 116 -18.20 40.88 -14.68
CA TYR A 116 -19.07 40.49 -15.79
C TYR A 116 -20.52 40.93 -15.57
N ASN A 117 -21.02 40.82 -14.33
CA ASN A 117 -22.38 41.26 -14.00
C ASN A 117 -22.57 42.78 -14.09
N THR A 118 -21.50 43.55 -13.90
CA THR A 118 -21.52 45.02 -14.05
C THR A 118 -21.37 45.50 -15.49
N ASN A 119 -21.36 44.58 -16.48
CA ASN A 119 -21.05 44.88 -17.88
C ASN A 119 -19.78 45.74 -18.02
N PHE A 120 -18.76 45.45 -17.21
CA PHE A 120 -17.49 46.21 -17.14
C PHE A 120 -17.61 47.71 -16.81
N GLN A 121 -18.76 48.17 -16.31
CA GLN A 121 -18.92 49.55 -15.89
C GLN A 121 -18.34 49.76 -14.48
N ASN A 122 -17.38 50.68 -14.38
CA ASN A 122 -16.77 51.09 -13.11
C ASN A 122 -16.31 49.92 -12.20
N PRO A 123 -15.59 48.90 -12.72
CA PRO A 123 -15.28 47.68 -11.98
C PRO A 123 -14.49 47.96 -10.71
N LYS A 124 -13.57 48.94 -10.76
CA LYS A 124 -12.77 49.37 -9.59
C LYS A 124 -13.65 49.78 -8.42
N ARG A 125 -14.68 50.61 -8.66
CA ARG A 125 -15.56 51.12 -7.61
C ARG A 125 -16.37 50.00 -6.97
N VAL A 126 -16.92 49.11 -7.80
CA VAL A 126 -17.74 47.99 -7.33
C VAL A 126 -16.92 47.03 -6.48
N LEU A 127 -15.73 46.64 -6.94
CA LEU A 127 -14.85 45.72 -6.21
C LEU A 127 -14.37 46.32 -4.88
N LEU A 128 -13.99 47.61 -4.88
CA LEU A 128 -13.57 48.30 -3.65
C LEU A 128 -14.72 48.36 -2.64
N HIS A 129 -15.94 48.65 -3.10
CA HIS A 129 -17.11 48.69 -2.23
C HIS A 129 -17.42 47.31 -1.64
N MET A 130 -17.42 46.25 -2.46
CA MET A 130 -17.62 44.88 -1.99
C MET A 130 -16.61 44.48 -0.93
N GLN A 131 -15.33 44.79 -1.14
CA GLN A 131 -14.28 44.47 -0.18
C GLN A 131 -14.38 45.33 1.09
N GLY A 132 -14.77 46.60 0.96
CA GLY A 132 -15.04 47.47 2.11
C GLY A 132 -16.16 46.91 3.00
N VAL A 133 -17.26 46.48 2.39
CA VAL A 133 -18.37 45.83 3.12
C VAL A 133 -17.91 44.53 3.76
N GLU A 134 -17.18 43.67 3.04
CA GLU A 134 -16.63 42.41 3.58
C GLU A 134 -15.74 42.64 4.81
N MET A 135 -14.81 43.58 4.74
CA MET A 135 -13.92 43.93 5.85
C MET A 135 -14.70 44.51 7.04
N THR A 136 -15.69 45.34 6.77
CA THR A 136 -16.55 45.93 7.81
C THR A 136 -17.35 44.85 8.53
N ILE A 137 -17.95 43.91 7.80
CA ILE A 137 -18.70 42.80 8.39
C ILE A 137 -17.80 41.93 9.27
N ARG A 138 -16.60 41.57 8.80
CA ARG A 138 -15.62 40.78 9.57
C ARG A 138 -15.11 41.47 10.84
N LEU A 139 -15.19 42.80 10.90
CA LEU A 139 -14.78 43.56 12.10
C LEU A 139 -15.93 43.64 13.13
N LEU A 140 -17.18 43.59 12.67
CA LEU A 140 -18.36 43.73 13.51
C LEU A 140 -18.89 42.39 14.04
N LEU A 141 -18.70 41.30 13.28
CA LEU A 141 -19.16 39.93 13.59
C LEU A 141 -17.97 38.98 13.67
#